data_AF-A0A4Q3SYH3-F1
#
_entry.id   AF-A0A4Q3SYH3-F1
#
_cell.length_a   1.000
_cell.length_b   1.000
_cell.length_c   1.000
_cell.angle_alpha   90.00
_cell.angle_beta   90.00
_cell.angle_gamma   90.00
#
_symmetry.space_group_name_H-M   'P 1'
#
loop_
_entity.id
_entity.type
_entity.pdbx_description
1 polymer ?
#
loop_
_entity_poly.entity_id
_entity_poly.type
_entity_poly.pdbx_seq_one_letter_code
_entity_poly.pdbx_strand_id
1 'polypeptide(L)'
;MADVENRSLPQLIGDLSDDLTSLLRKESELIRTEVSEKAGQLAKASGEMAAGAICLMAALLILLQAVVIALAKLVGAGWASLIVGVAVAILGFVLVRAGAKAAAPSHLTPERSIRQVEKDAHLAKEQVT
;
A
#
# COMPACT_ATOMS: atom_id res chain seq x y z
N MET A 1 -58.80 -28.36 17.24
CA MET A 1 -57.92 -28.76 18.35
C MET A 1 -56.49 -28.52 17.89
N ALA A 2 -55.71 -27.84 18.71
CA ALA A 2 -54.49 -27.14 18.34
C ALA A 2 -53.26 -28.06 18.41
N ASP A 3 -52.56 -28.21 17.28
CA ASP A 3 -51.17 -28.68 17.25
C ASP A 3 -50.25 -27.48 17.06
N VAL A 4 -50.10 -26.72 18.14
CA VAL A 4 -48.99 -25.76 18.34
C VAL A 4 -48.03 -26.41 19.33
N GLU A 5 -47.55 -27.60 18.99
CA GLU A 5 -46.55 -28.30 19.80
C GLU A 5 -45.17 -27.74 19.45
N ASN A 6 -44.81 -26.67 20.15
CA ASN A 6 -43.47 -26.44 20.67
C ASN A 6 -42.32 -26.59 19.65
N ARG A 7 -42.15 -25.62 18.74
CA ARG A 7 -40.84 -25.38 18.13
C ARG A 7 -39.85 -25.14 19.28
N SER A 8 -39.04 -26.15 19.52
CA SER A 8 -38.19 -26.20 20.70
C SER A 8 -37.07 -25.14 20.59
N LEU A 9 -36.82 -24.39 21.67
CA LEU A 9 -35.70 -23.43 21.76
C LEU A 9 -34.33 -23.99 21.26
N PRO A 10 -34.02 -25.29 21.41
CA PRO A 10 -32.83 -25.90 20.80
C PRO A 10 -32.79 -25.87 19.27
N GLN A 11 -33.94 -26.00 18.58
CA GLN A 11 -34.00 -25.97 17.11
C GLN A 11 -33.77 -24.56 16.55
N LEU A 12 -34.30 -23.51 17.19
CA LEU A 12 -34.05 -22.12 16.78
C LEU A 12 -32.59 -21.68 16.97
N ILE A 13 -31.91 -22.20 18.01
CA ILE A 13 -30.48 -21.95 18.24
C ILE A 13 -29.63 -22.68 17.18
N GLY A 14 -30.03 -23.89 16.77
CA GLY A 14 -29.41 -24.62 15.65
C GLY A 14 -29.52 -23.87 14.34
N ASP A 15 -30.73 -23.42 13.98
CA ASP A 15 -30.99 -22.68 12.73
C ASP A 15 -30.21 -21.35 12.68
N LEU A 16 -30.13 -20.61 13.80
CA LEU A 16 -29.35 -19.36 13.87
C LEU A 16 -27.83 -19.61 13.76
N SER A 17 -27.33 -20.71 14.33
CA SER A 17 -25.93 -21.10 14.25
C SER A 17 -25.52 -21.47 12.82
N ASP A 18 -26.41 -22.17 12.12
CA ASP A 18 -26.24 -22.51 10.70
C ASP A 18 -26.30 -21.27 9.80
N ASP A 19 -27.23 -20.35 10.08
CA ASP A 19 -27.33 -19.07 9.36
C ASP A 19 -26.09 -18.19 9.55
N LEU A 20 -25.59 -18.05 10.79
CA LEU A 20 -24.34 -17.36 11.13
C LEU A 20 -23.14 -17.97 10.42
N THR A 21 -23.05 -19.31 10.40
CA THR A 21 -21.99 -20.02 9.69
C THR A 21 -22.08 -19.77 8.17
N SER A 22 -23.30 -19.71 7.62
CA SER A 22 -23.53 -19.35 6.21
C SER A 22 -23.10 -17.91 5.90
N LEU A 23 -23.37 -16.97 6.80
CA LEU A 23 -23.00 -15.56 6.65
C LEU A 23 -21.48 -15.38 6.72
N LEU A 24 -20.81 -15.99 7.70
CA LEU A 24 -19.35 -15.95 7.81
C LEU A 24 -18.68 -16.54 6.56
N ARG A 25 -19.23 -17.62 6.01
CA ARG A 25 -18.74 -18.20 4.76
C ARG A 25 -18.89 -17.22 3.59
N LYS A 26 -20.05 -16.57 3.46
CA LYS A 26 -20.30 -15.54 2.43
C LYS A 26 -19.40 -14.32 2.59
N GLU A 27 -19.21 -13.83 3.80
CA GLU A 27 -18.37 -12.68 4.10
C GLU A 27 -16.89 -12.99 3.82
N SER A 28 -16.44 -14.21 4.13
CA SER A 28 -15.09 -14.67 3.77
C SER A 28 -14.87 -14.78 2.25
N GLU A 29 -15.88 -15.22 1.51
CA GLU A 29 -15.84 -15.31 0.05
C GLU A 29 -15.86 -13.91 -0.60
N LEU A 30 -16.64 -12.99 -0.02
CA LEU A 30 -16.67 -11.59 -0.44
C LEU A 30 -15.34 -10.90 -0.17
N ILE A 31 -14.79 -11.02 1.05
CA ILE A 31 -13.47 -10.47 1.41
C ILE A 31 -12.40 -11.01 0.45
N ARG A 32 -12.41 -12.33 0.18
CA ARG A 32 -11.45 -12.93 -0.76
C ARG A 32 -11.60 -12.35 -2.17
N THR A 33 -12.83 -12.15 -2.63
CA THR A 33 -13.12 -11.56 -3.94
C THR A 33 -12.62 -10.13 -4.02
N GLU A 34 -12.95 -9.30 -3.02
CA GLU A 34 -12.52 -7.91 -2.99
C GLU A 34 -10.99 -7.80 -2.88
N VAL A 35 -10.34 -8.59 -2.03
CA VAL A 35 -8.88 -8.64 -1.94
C VAL A 35 -8.26 -9.05 -3.28
N SER A 36 -8.83 -10.04 -3.97
CA SER A 36 -8.35 -10.46 -5.29
C SER A 36 -8.52 -9.37 -6.35
N GLU A 37 -9.65 -8.65 -6.32
CA GLU A 37 -9.92 -7.55 -7.26
C GLU A 37 -8.98 -6.37 -7.00
N LYS A 38 -8.82 -5.96 -5.72
CA LYS A 38 -7.87 -4.92 -5.31
C LYS A 38 -6.44 -5.31 -5.66
N ALA A 39 -6.05 -6.56 -5.43
CA ALA A 39 -4.73 -7.07 -5.81
C ALA A 39 -4.51 -7.03 -7.32
N GLY A 40 -5.52 -7.41 -8.12
CA GLY A 40 -5.46 -7.31 -9.59
C GLY A 40 -5.36 -5.87 -10.09
N GLN A 41 -6.12 -4.95 -9.52
CA GLN A 41 -6.02 -3.51 -9.80
C GLN A 41 -4.64 -2.96 -9.44
N LEU A 42 -4.12 -3.32 -8.26
CA LEU A 42 -2.79 -2.93 -7.81
C LEU A 42 -1.70 -3.49 -8.74
N ALA A 43 -1.82 -4.75 -9.16
CA ALA A 43 -0.91 -5.39 -10.09
C ALA A 43 -0.89 -4.67 -11.44
N LYS A 44 -2.07 -4.39 -12.02
CA LYS A 44 -2.18 -3.63 -13.28
C LYS A 44 -1.58 -2.23 -13.15
N ALA A 45 -1.93 -1.49 -12.10
CA ALA A 45 -1.40 -0.17 -11.82
C ALA A 45 0.13 -0.19 -11.66
N SER A 46 0.67 -1.18 -10.94
CA SER A 46 2.11 -1.34 -10.77
C SER A 46 2.82 -1.64 -12.11
N GLY A 47 2.18 -2.40 -13.00
CA GLY A 47 2.70 -2.70 -14.33
C GLY A 47 2.79 -1.46 -15.23
N GLU A 48 1.74 -0.64 -15.26
CA GLU A 48 1.73 0.62 -16.01
C GLU A 48 2.74 1.63 -15.44
N MET A 49 2.86 1.73 -14.12
CA MET A 49 3.87 2.56 -13.46
C MET A 49 5.30 2.09 -13.80
N ALA A 50 5.56 0.78 -13.79
CA ALA A 50 6.87 0.24 -14.13
C ALA A 50 7.24 0.52 -15.60
N ALA A 51 6.31 0.32 -16.53
CA ALA A 51 6.52 0.64 -17.94
C ALA A 51 6.79 2.14 -18.14
N GLY A 52 6.01 3.01 -17.50
CA GLY A 52 6.23 4.46 -17.51
C GLY A 52 7.60 4.85 -16.95
N ALA A 53 8.01 4.25 -15.83
CA ALA A 53 9.32 4.48 -15.22
C ALA A 53 10.47 4.07 -16.15
N ILE A 54 10.35 2.96 -16.88
CA ILE A 54 11.34 2.52 -17.86
C ILE A 54 11.45 3.54 -19.02
N CYS A 55 10.31 3.99 -19.56
CA CYS A 55 10.29 5.00 -20.61
C CYS A 55 10.92 6.33 -20.15
N LEU A 56 10.58 6.80 -18.94
CA LEU A 56 11.16 8.00 -18.35
C LEU A 56 12.66 7.84 -18.09
N MET A 57 13.11 6.67 -17.65
CA MET A 57 14.54 6.37 -17.49
C MET A 57 15.27 6.47 -18.83
N ALA A 58 14.74 5.86 -19.89
CA ALA A 58 15.33 5.95 -21.22
C ALA A 58 15.38 7.40 -21.74
N ALA A 59 14.30 8.16 -21.57
CA ALA A 59 14.26 9.58 -21.93
C ALA A 59 15.29 10.41 -21.14
N LEU A 60 15.42 10.15 -19.83
CA LEU A 60 16.40 10.82 -18.97
C LEU A 60 17.83 10.55 -19.45
N LEU A 61 18.17 9.31 -19.78
CA LEU A 61 19.50 8.97 -20.30
C LEU A 61 19.82 9.72 -21.60
N ILE A 62 18.86 9.81 -22.53
CA ILE A 62 19.03 10.57 -23.78
C ILE A 62 19.22 12.07 -23.49
N LEU A 63 18.43 12.64 -22.57
CA LEU A 63 18.57 14.04 -22.18
C LEU A 63 19.92 14.33 -21.51
N LEU A 64 20.39 13.46 -20.61
CA LEU A 64 21.70 13.58 -20.00
C LEU A 64 22.82 13.52 -21.05
N GLN A 65 22.71 12.62 -22.02
CA GLN A 65 23.65 12.55 -23.14
C GLN A 65 23.64 13.84 -23.96
N ALA A 66 22.47 14.43 -24.21
CA ALA A 66 22.37 15.71 -24.91
C ALA A 66 23.05 16.84 -24.13
N VAL A 67 22.91 16.88 -22.81
CA VAL A 67 23.62 17.85 -21.95
C VAL A 67 25.14 17.63 -22.01
N VAL A 68 25.59 16.38 -21.94
CA VAL A 68 27.03 16.06 -22.06
C VAL A 68 27.56 16.52 -23.40
N ILE A 69 26.87 16.25 -24.52
CA ILE A 69 27.30 16.70 -25.85
C ILE A 69 27.33 18.22 -25.95
N ALA A 70 26.32 18.90 -25.41
CA ALA A 70 26.27 20.36 -25.39
C ALA A 70 27.44 20.96 -24.61
N LEU A 71 27.72 20.44 -23.42
CA LEU A 71 28.80 20.91 -22.55
C LEU A 71 30.18 20.51 -23.08
N ALA A 72 30.29 19.36 -23.75
CA ALA A 72 31.53 18.88 -24.36
C ALA A 72 32.09 19.85 -25.41
N LYS A 73 31.23 20.65 -26.06
CA LYS A 73 31.67 21.70 -26.99
C LYS A 73 32.46 22.82 -26.31
N LEU A 74 32.34 22.98 -24.99
CA LEU A 74 33.02 24.02 -24.22
C LEU A 74 34.23 23.47 -23.45
N VAL A 75 34.09 22.30 -22.81
CA VAL A 75 35.10 21.78 -21.86
C VAL A 75 35.69 20.43 -22.26
N GLY A 76 35.28 19.86 -23.39
CA GLY A 76 35.68 18.53 -23.85
C GLY A 76 34.83 17.41 -23.26
N ALA A 77 34.75 16.28 -23.97
CA ALA A 77 33.82 15.19 -23.65
C ALA A 77 34.07 14.54 -22.29
N GLY A 78 35.34 14.37 -21.89
CA GLY A 78 35.69 13.74 -20.61
C GLY A 78 35.29 14.58 -19.39
N TRP A 79 35.53 15.89 -19.42
CA TRP A 79 35.14 16.78 -18.33
C TRP A 79 33.63 17.02 -18.30
N ALA A 80 32.98 17.09 -19.46
CA ALA A 80 31.53 17.23 -19.54
C ALA A 80 30.80 16.04 -18.90
N SER A 81 31.21 14.81 -19.22
CA SER A 81 30.60 13.60 -18.64
C SER A 81 30.83 13.52 -17.12
N LEU A 82 32.00 13.92 -16.64
CA LEU A 82 32.30 13.97 -15.22
C LEU A 82 31.42 14.98 -14.47
N ILE A 83 31.29 16.20 -14.98
CA ILE A 83 30.50 17.26 -14.34
C ILE A 83 29.03 16.87 -14.28
N VAL A 84 28.46 16.41 -15.40
CA VAL A 84 27.05 15.99 -15.45
C VAL A 84 26.82 14.77 -14.56
N GLY A 85 27.73 13.80 -14.59
CA GLY A 85 27.65 12.60 -13.75
C GLY A 85 27.64 12.92 -12.26
N VAL A 86 28.53 13.81 -11.80
CA VAL A 86 28.57 14.25 -10.40
C VAL A 86 27.30 15.01 -10.03
N ALA A 87 26.82 15.93 -10.88
CA ALA A 87 25.61 16.69 -10.62
C ALA A 87 24.38 15.78 -10.45
N VAL A 88 24.22 14.79 -11.34
CA VAL A 88 23.11 13.83 -11.27
C VAL A 88 23.28 12.87 -10.09
N ALA A 89 24.50 12.47 -9.75
CA ALA A 89 24.76 11.63 -8.57
C ALA A 89 24.33 12.34 -7.27
N ILE A 90 24.62 13.63 -7.13
CA ILE A 90 24.17 14.44 -5.99
C ILE A 90 22.64 14.52 -5.96
N LEU A 91 22.01 14.80 -7.10
CA LEU A 91 20.55 14.85 -7.19
C LEU A 91 19.92 13.50 -6.80
N GLY A 92 20.46 12.40 -7.33
CA GLY A 92 20.01 11.05 -7.01
C GLY A 92 20.15 10.70 -5.53
N PHE A 93 21.28 11.07 -4.92
CA PHE A 93 21.51 10.87 -3.48
C PHE A 93 20.46 11.61 -2.63
N VAL A 94 20.13 12.86 -2.98
CA VAL A 94 19.09 13.65 -2.28
C VAL A 94 17.71 12.99 -2.43
N LEU A 95 17.35 12.58 -3.64
CA LEU A 95 16.06 11.94 -3.92
C LEU A 95 15.93 10.60 -3.16
N VAL A 96 16.96 9.76 -3.18
CA VAL A 96 16.97 8.48 -2.44
C VAL A 96 16.82 8.74 -0.95
N ARG A 97 17.55 9.70 -0.40
CA ARG A 97 17.45 10.04 1.03
C ARG A 97 16.07 10.58 1.41
N ALA A 98 15.47 11.42 0.57
CA ALA A 98 14.12 11.94 0.77
C ALA A 98 13.07 10.81 0.71
N GLY A 99 13.16 9.94 -0.29
CA GLY A 99 12.28 8.78 -0.44
C GLY A 99 12.40 7.79 0.71
N ALA A 100 13.64 7.45 1.11
CA ALA A 100 13.89 6.57 2.25
C ALA A 100 13.34 7.15 3.56
N LYS A 101 13.43 8.46 3.75
CA LYS A 101 12.83 9.14 4.90
C LYS A 101 11.30 9.07 4.87
N ALA A 102 10.69 9.29 3.72
CA ALA A 102 9.24 9.22 3.56
C ALA A 102 8.70 7.79 3.77
N ALA A 103 9.47 6.78 3.37
CA ALA A 103 9.13 5.37 3.55
C ALA A 103 9.47 4.81 4.95
N ALA A 104 10.03 5.63 5.85
CA ALA A 104 10.43 5.16 7.17
C ALA A 104 9.19 4.73 8.00
N PRO A 105 9.25 3.58 8.71
CA PRO A 105 8.14 3.06 9.50
C PRO A 105 7.58 4.06 10.53
N SER A 106 8.42 4.93 11.07
CA SER A 106 8.03 5.99 12.01
C SER A 106 7.07 7.03 11.42
N HIS A 107 7.03 7.18 10.08
CA HIS A 107 6.06 8.01 9.38
C HIS A 107 4.82 7.22 8.93
N LEU A 108 4.84 5.89 9.05
CA LEU A 108 3.75 4.98 8.67
C LEU A 108 2.98 4.45 9.90
N THR A 109 3.46 4.68 11.12
CA THR A 109 2.72 4.36 12.35
C THR A 109 1.58 5.36 12.57
N PRO A 110 0.30 4.94 12.48
CA PRO A 110 -0.83 5.84 12.67
C PRO A 110 -1.00 6.20 14.16
N GLU A 111 -0.42 7.33 14.57
CA GLU A 111 -0.45 7.76 15.97
C GLU A 111 -1.86 8.03 16.52
N ARG A 112 -2.84 8.28 15.63
CA ARG A 112 -4.24 8.49 16.04
C ARG A 112 -4.96 7.18 16.33
N SER A 113 -4.72 6.16 15.51
CA SER A 113 -5.31 4.83 15.69
C SER A 113 -4.78 4.18 16.97
N ILE A 114 -3.48 4.32 17.25
CA ILE A 114 -2.87 3.79 18.48
C ILE A 114 -3.48 4.45 19.72
N ARG A 115 -3.67 5.78 19.71
CA ARG A 115 -4.31 6.51 20.83
C ARG A 115 -5.78 6.16 21.05
N GLN A 116 -6.51 5.78 20.00
CA GLN A 116 -7.90 5.33 20.13
C GLN A 116 -7.97 3.94 20.76
N VAL A 117 -7.16 3.00 20.28
CA VAL A 117 -7.07 1.64 20.86
C VAL A 117 -6.67 1.70 22.34
N GLU A 118 -5.75 2.60 22.71
CA GLU A 118 -5.29 2.78 24.09
C GLU A 118 -6.39 3.36 25.00
N LYS A 119 -7.19 4.32 24.50
CA LYS A 119 -8.36 4.84 25.22
C LYS A 119 -9.43 3.77 25.42
N ASP A 120 -9.72 3.00 24.38
CA ASP A 120 -10.74 1.95 24.44
C ASP A 120 -10.33 0.82 25.41
N ALA A 121 -9.03 0.48 25.45
CA ALA A 121 -8.49 -0.46 26.42
C ALA A 121 -8.56 0.06 27.86
N HIS A 122 -8.43 1.38 28.07
CA HIS A 122 -8.56 1.99 29.38
C HIS A 122 -10.01 1.96 29.89
N LEU A 123 -10.96 2.29 29.01
CA LEU A 123 -12.39 2.25 29.34
C LEU A 123 -12.87 0.82 29.65
N ALA A 124 -12.36 -0.17 28.93
CA ALA A 124 -12.66 -1.57 29.20
C ALA A 124 -12.13 -2.06 30.57
N LYS A 125 -11.01 -1.51 31.05
CA LYS A 125 -10.48 -1.82 32.39
C LYS A 125 -11.28 -1.16 33.51
N GLU A 126 -11.81 0.04 33.29
CA GLU A 126 -12.68 0.73 34.25
C GLU A 126 -14.06 0.07 34.39
N GLN A 127 -14.55 -0.67 33.39
CA GLN A 127 -15.82 -1.39 33.49
C GLN A 127 -15.74 -2.73 34.22
N VAL A 128 -14.53 -3.24 34.48
CA VAL A 128 -14.29 -4.55 35.11
C VAL A 128 -13.86 -4.42 36.59
N THR A 129 -13.63 -3.19 37.07
CA THR A 129 -13.34 -2.89 38.49
C THR A 129 -14.53 -2.18 39.11
#